data_AF-A0A151UJ74-F1
#
_entry.id   AF-A0A151UJ74-F1
#
_cell.length_a   1.000
_cell.length_b   1.000
_cell.length_c   1.000
_cell.angle_alpha   90.00
_cell.angle_beta   90.00
_cell.angle_gamma   90.00
#
_symmetry.space_group_name_H-M   'P 1'
#
loop_
_entity.id
_entity.type
_entity.pdbx_description
1 polymer ?
#
loop_
_entity_poly.entity_id
_entity_poly.type
_entity_poly.pdbx_seq_one_letter_code
_entity_poly.pdbx_strand_id
1 'polypeptide(L)'
;SALIALGILCQVIQIVVSMRDREKNRDLTGDPWGGRTLEWATSSPPPFYNFAIVPKVNNQRDIFWQMKEEGTAYQKPLAYEPIRMPKNTGAGVIIATFILVFSFALIWHIWWLAIVGFAGMIMTWIVHSFNEDVDYYVPVGEVERIENRHFDQINEAGVKNVN
;
A
#
# COMPACT_ATOMS: atom_id res chain seq x y z
N SER A 1 23.48 -27.74 0.31
CA SER A 1 23.05 -26.84 1.40
C SER A 1 23.92 -25.60 1.56
N ALA A 2 25.26 -25.70 1.52
CA ALA A 2 26.15 -24.53 1.67
C ALA A 2 25.92 -23.43 0.60
N LEU A 3 25.72 -23.79 -0.67
CA LEU A 3 25.41 -22.83 -1.73
C LEU A 3 24.09 -22.09 -1.51
N ILE A 4 23.07 -22.78 -0.97
CA ILE A 4 21.78 -22.18 -0.65
C ILE A 4 21.93 -21.20 0.51
N ALA A 5 22.68 -21.57 1.55
CA ALA A 5 22.97 -20.70 2.69
C ALA A 5 23.72 -19.43 2.25
N LEU A 6 24.69 -19.56 1.34
CA LEU A 6 25.39 -18.41 0.77
C LEU A 6 24.44 -17.52 -0.05
N GLY A 7 23.52 -18.09 -0.82
CA GLY A 7 22.48 -17.34 -1.53
C GLY A 7 21.57 -16.54 -0.58
N ILE A 8 21.13 -17.14 0.52
CA ILE A 8 20.35 -16.46 1.56
C ILE A 8 21.15 -15.31 2.18
N LEU A 9 22.44 -15.53 2.47
CA LEU A 9 23.32 -14.50 3.02
C LEU A 9 23.46 -13.31 2.05
N CYS A 10 23.67 -13.58 0.76
CA CYS A 10 23.70 -12.55 -0.27
C CYS A 10 22.39 -11.76 -0.34
N GLN A 11 21.23 -12.42 -0.24
CA GLN A 11 19.92 -11.76 -0.22
C GLN A 11 19.77 -10.82 0.99
N VAL A 12 20.22 -11.24 2.18
CA VAL A 12 20.19 -10.38 3.38
C VAL A 12 21.10 -9.17 3.19
N ILE A 13 22.33 -9.37 2.71
CA ILE A 13 23.28 -8.28 2.45
C ILE A 13 22.70 -7.27 1.45
N GLN A 14 22.07 -7.75 0.37
CA GLN A 14 21.43 -6.90 -0.62
C GLN A 14 20.35 -6.00 0.00
N ILE A 15 19.50 -6.55 0.88
CA ILE A 15 18.46 -5.78 1.57
C ILE A 15 19.08 -4.75 2.51
N VAL A 16 20.10 -5.13 3.29
CA VAL A 16 20.78 -4.21 4.23
C VAL A 16 21.44 -3.04 3.50
N VAL A 17 22.19 -3.30 2.43
CA VAL A 17 22.86 -2.27 1.64
C VAL A 17 21.83 -1.36 0.95
N SER A 18 20.75 -1.93 0.41
CA SER A 18 19.67 -1.17 -0.21
C SER A 18 18.99 -0.19 0.77
N MET A 19 18.75 -0.63 2.02
CA MET A 19 18.21 0.27 3.05
C MET A 19 19.22 1.35 3.47
N ARG A 20 20.51 1.01 3.58
CA ARG A 20 21.57 1.94 3.98
C ARG A 20 21.78 3.06 2.95
N ASP A 21 21.84 2.72 1.67
CA ASP A 21 22.07 3.68 0.58
C ASP A 21 20.76 4.13 -0.11
N ARG A 22 19.61 3.97 0.57
CA ARG A 22 18.28 4.25 0.01
C ARG A 22 18.17 5.68 -0.52
N GLU A 23 18.73 6.67 0.18
CA GLU A 23 18.63 8.07 -0.21
C GLU A 23 19.34 8.40 -1.54
N LYS A 24 20.41 7.66 -1.87
CA LYS A 24 21.17 7.86 -3.12
C LYS A 24 20.50 7.21 -4.33
N ASN A 25 19.71 6.16 -4.10
CA ASN A 25 19.10 5.34 -5.14
C ASN A 25 17.58 5.51 -5.19
N ARG A 26 17.07 6.70 -4.81
CA ARG A 26 15.63 6.96 -4.84
C ARG A 26 15.16 7.17 -6.26
N ASP A 27 14.08 6.51 -6.58
CA ASP A 27 13.25 6.90 -7.71
C ASP A 27 12.43 8.15 -7.33
N LEU A 28 12.42 9.13 -8.23
CA LEU A 28 11.71 10.41 -8.07
C LEU A 28 10.49 10.50 -8.98
N THR A 29 10.37 9.64 -9.98
CA THR A 29 9.30 9.73 -11.00
C THR A 29 8.14 8.79 -10.72
N GLY A 30 8.34 7.67 -10.02
CA GLY A 30 7.36 6.59 -9.94
C GLY A 30 7.58 5.47 -10.96
N ASP A 31 8.38 5.74 -12.01
CA ASP A 31 8.64 4.81 -13.12
C ASP A 31 10.16 4.64 -13.37
N PRO A 32 10.87 3.87 -12.53
CA PRO A 32 12.31 3.65 -12.70
C PRO A 32 12.64 2.70 -13.86
N TRP A 33 11.66 2.00 -14.43
CA TRP A 33 11.89 0.92 -15.41
C TRP A 33 11.22 1.15 -16.77
N GLY A 34 10.46 2.24 -16.94
CA GLY A 34 9.64 2.44 -18.14
C GLY A 34 8.44 1.50 -18.20
N GLY A 35 7.81 1.21 -17.07
CA GLY A 35 6.68 0.29 -16.94
C GLY A 35 5.46 0.69 -17.78
N ARG A 36 4.58 -0.29 -18.03
CA ARG A 36 3.46 -0.18 -18.99
C ARG A 36 2.09 -0.05 -18.33
N THR A 37 2.02 -0.41 -17.06
CA THR A 37 0.82 -0.60 -16.25
C THR A 37 0.67 0.54 -15.24
N LEU A 38 -0.50 0.67 -14.63
CA LEU A 38 -0.87 1.85 -13.85
C LEU A 38 -0.10 2.01 -12.53
N GLU A 39 0.52 0.96 -11.99
CA GLU A 39 1.34 1.08 -10.78
C GLU A 39 2.52 2.04 -10.98
N TRP A 40 3.03 2.15 -12.20
CA TRP A 40 4.12 3.05 -12.59
C TRP A 40 3.66 4.50 -12.83
N ALA A 41 2.35 4.75 -12.79
CA ALA A 41 1.78 6.10 -12.86
C ALA A 41 1.68 6.79 -11.50
N THR A 42 1.99 6.07 -10.41
CA THR A 42 1.91 6.58 -9.04
C THR A 42 3.28 7.05 -8.55
N SER A 43 3.31 7.92 -7.53
CA SER A 43 4.57 8.39 -6.94
C SER A 43 5.38 7.27 -6.28
N SER A 44 6.67 7.51 -6.05
CA SER A 44 7.54 6.58 -5.31
C SER A 44 8.01 7.19 -3.98
N PRO A 45 7.50 6.74 -2.82
CA PRO A 45 6.46 5.71 -2.62
C PRO A 45 5.05 6.20 -3.02
N PRO A 46 4.11 5.28 -3.28
CA PRO A 46 2.74 5.66 -3.63
C PRO A 46 2.04 6.31 -2.44
N PRO A 47 1.10 7.24 -2.69
CA PRO A 47 0.29 7.80 -1.62
C PRO A 47 -0.62 6.71 -1.03
N PHE A 48 -1.05 6.88 0.22
CA PHE A 48 -1.90 5.91 0.91
C PHE A 48 -3.27 5.71 0.24
N TYR A 49 -3.66 6.60 -0.68
CA TYR A 49 -4.84 6.49 -1.52
C TYR A 49 -4.62 5.91 -2.92
N ASN A 50 -3.38 5.54 -3.26
CA ASN A 50 -2.93 5.12 -4.59
C ASN A 50 -3.13 6.20 -5.67
N PHE A 51 -4.38 6.45 -6.09
CA PHE A 51 -4.73 7.44 -7.11
C PHE A 51 -5.65 8.50 -6.54
N ALA A 52 -5.30 9.78 -6.71
CA ALA A 52 -6.16 10.89 -6.30
C ALA A 52 -7.44 10.96 -7.14
N ILE A 53 -7.35 10.57 -8.43
CA ILE A 53 -8.47 10.43 -9.35
C ILE A 53 -8.38 9.07 -10.01
N VAL A 54 -9.48 8.33 -10.03
CA VAL A 54 -9.51 6.99 -10.62
C VAL A 54 -9.21 7.08 -12.12
N PRO A 55 -8.17 6.42 -12.63
CA PRO A 55 -7.82 6.47 -14.04
C PRO A 55 -8.90 5.79 -14.88
N LYS A 56 -9.28 6.42 -16.00
CA LYS A 56 -10.21 5.83 -16.97
C LYS A 56 -9.46 4.81 -17.82
N VAL A 57 -9.85 3.53 -17.72
CA VAL A 57 -9.24 2.42 -18.45
C VAL A 57 -10.08 2.09 -19.68
N ASN A 58 -9.50 2.22 -20.87
CA ASN A 58 -10.18 1.92 -22.13
C ASN A 58 -9.87 0.48 -22.58
N ASN A 59 -10.36 -0.56 -21.89
CA ASN A 59 -10.27 -2.00 -22.25
C ASN A 59 -8.89 -2.55 -22.73
N GLN A 60 -7.81 -1.78 -22.61
CA GLN A 60 -6.47 -2.16 -23.00
C GLN A 60 -5.66 -2.52 -21.75
N ARG A 61 -4.69 -3.42 -21.92
CA ARG A 61 -3.86 -3.94 -20.82
C ARG A 61 -2.76 -2.95 -20.39
N ASP A 62 -2.28 -2.13 -21.33
CA ASP A 62 -1.10 -1.27 -21.16
C ASP A 62 -1.46 0.23 -21.21
N ILE A 63 -2.44 0.63 -20.40
CA ILE A 63 -3.00 1.99 -20.43
C ILE A 63 -1.94 3.06 -20.15
N PHE A 64 -1.02 2.83 -19.21
CA PHE A 64 0.00 3.82 -18.88
C PHE A 64 1.01 4.01 -20.02
N TRP A 65 1.34 2.94 -20.76
CA TRP A 65 2.17 3.05 -21.96
C TRP A 65 1.52 3.93 -23.01
N GLN A 66 0.23 3.71 -23.29
CA GLN A 66 -0.54 4.52 -24.22
C GLN A 66 -0.58 6.00 -23.78
N MET A 67 -0.85 6.25 -22.49
CA MET A 67 -0.85 7.61 -21.94
C MET A 67 0.50 8.32 -22.13
N LYS A 68 1.63 7.58 -22.05
CA LYS A 68 2.96 8.13 -22.32
C LYS A 68 3.16 8.47 -23.80
N GLU A 69 2.70 7.62 -24.71
CA GLU A 69 2.75 7.86 -26.16
C GLU A 69 1.87 9.04 -26.59
N GLU A 70 0.70 9.19 -25.96
CA GLU A 70 -0.24 10.29 -26.22
C GLU A 70 0.15 11.61 -25.53
N GLY A 71 1.14 11.58 -24.63
CA GLY A 71 1.56 12.75 -23.84
C GLY A 71 0.53 13.16 -22.77
N THR A 72 -0.34 12.24 -22.36
CA THR A 72 -1.40 12.45 -21.36
C THR A 72 -1.08 11.84 -19.99
N ALA A 73 0.08 11.18 -19.85
CA ALA A 73 0.47 10.44 -18.64
C ALA A 73 0.59 11.28 -17.36
N TYR A 74 1.08 12.52 -17.46
CA TYR A 74 1.37 13.37 -16.30
C TYR A 74 0.56 14.68 -16.35
N GLN A 75 -0.76 14.55 -16.52
CA GLN A 75 -1.65 15.71 -16.53
C GLN A 75 -2.17 16.03 -15.13
N LYS A 76 -1.99 17.29 -14.72
CA LYS A 76 -2.53 17.78 -13.46
C LYS A 76 -4.06 17.93 -13.56
N PRO A 77 -4.84 17.29 -12.68
CA PRO A 77 -6.28 17.51 -12.64
C PRO A 77 -6.67 18.94 -12.29
N LEU A 78 -7.80 19.41 -12.83
CA LEU A 78 -8.34 20.74 -12.55
C LEU A 78 -8.86 20.90 -11.12
N ALA A 79 -9.38 19.82 -10.52
CA ALA A 79 -9.93 19.80 -9.18
C ALA A 79 -9.80 18.40 -8.58
N TYR A 80 -9.60 18.36 -7.27
CA TYR A 80 -9.58 17.13 -6.48
C TYR A 80 -10.82 17.05 -5.59
N GLU A 81 -11.26 15.83 -5.33
CA GLU A 81 -12.39 15.55 -4.45
C GLU A 81 -11.90 14.95 -3.12
N PRO A 82 -12.65 15.12 -2.01
CA PRO A 82 -12.34 14.43 -0.76
C PRO A 82 -12.38 12.91 -0.95
N ILE A 83 -11.34 12.21 -0.48
CA ILE A 83 -11.23 10.75 -0.65
C ILE A 83 -11.64 10.06 0.65
N ARG A 84 -12.60 9.14 0.58
CA ARG A 84 -13.02 8.31 1.72
C ARG A 84 -12.03 7.16 1.94
N MET A 85 -11.50 7.03 3.15
CA MET A 85 -10.51 6.02 3.52
C MET A 85 -10.90 5.20 4.74
N PRO A 86 -10.58 3.89 4.76
CA PRO A 86 -10.79 3.06 5.93
C PRO A 86 -9.78 3.41 7.03
N LYS A 87 -10.22 3.37 8.28
CA LYS A 87 -9.38 3.51 9.47
C LYS A 87 -8.69 2.16 9.76
N ASN A 88 -7.50 2.25 10.35
CA ASN A 88 -6.83 1.05 10.86
C ASN A 88 -7.60 0.50 12.08
N THR A 89 -7.77 -0.83 12.14
CA THR A 89 -8.43 -1.51 13.25
C THR A 89 -7.52 -2.59 13.85
N GLY A 90 -7.45 -2.63 15.19
CA GLY A 90 -6.74 -3.69 15.92
C GLY A 90 -7.55 -4.99 16.06
N ALA A 91 -8.83 -5.01 15.66
CA ALA A 91 -9.73 -6.15 15.86
C ALA A 91 -9.17 -7.45 15.26
N GLY A 92 -8.54 -7.38 14.08
CA GLY A 92 -7.92 -8.53 13.44
C GLY A 92 -6.80 -9.17 14.27
N VAL A 93 -5.94 -8.34 14.90
CA VAL A 93 -4.85 -8.84 15.76
C VAL A 93 -5.40 -9.51 17.02
N ILE A 94 -6.41 -8.90 17.64
CA ILE A 94 -7.05 -9.45 18.84
C ILE A 94 -7.72 -10.80 18.54
N ILE A 95 -8.46 -10.90 17.44
CA ILE A 95 -9.08 -12.15 16.99
C ILE A 95 -8.01 -13.20 16.72
N ALA A 96 -6.92 -12.85 16.04
CA ALA A 96 -5.81 -13.76 15.78
C ALA A 96 -5.17 -14.30 17.08
N THR A 97 -5.02 -13.46 18.11
CA THR A 97 -4.54 -13.90 19.43
C THR A 97 -5.50 -14.90 20.08
N PHE A 98 -6.82 -14.66 20.04
CA PHE A 98 -7.80 -15.61 20.56
C PHE A 98 -7.80 -16.94 19.79
N ILE A 99 -7.67 -16.90 18.47
CA ILE A 99 -7.53 -18.10 17.63
C ILE A 99 -6.28 -18.88 18.02
N LEU A 100 -5.13 -18.21 18.20
CA LEU A 100 -3.89 -18.84 18.62
C LEU A 100 -4.03 -19.56 19.97
N VAL A 101 -4.63 -18.89 20.97
CA VAL A 101 -4.90 -19.47 22.29
C VAL A 101 -5.87 -20.65 22.19
N PHE A 102 -6.94 -20.52 21.40
CA PHE A 102 -7.93 -21.57 21.15
C PHE A 102 -7.30 -22.81 20.52
N SER A 103 -6.56 -22.63 19.42
CA SER A 103 -5.88 -23.73 18.72
C SER A 103 -4.86 -24.44 19.61
N PHE A 104 -4.06 -23.69 20.38
CA PHE A 104 -3.13 -24.27 21.35
C PHE A 104 -3.87 -25.09 22.40
N ALA A 105 -4.96 -24.56 22.97
CA ALA A 105 -5.74 -25.23 23.99
C ALA A 105 -6.35 -26.56 23.51
N LEU A 106 -6.82 -26.61 22.25
CA LEU A 106 -7.36 -27.84 21.65
C LEU A 106 -6.29 -28.94 21.50
N ILE A 107 -5.08 -28.58 21.07
CA ILE A 107 -3.97 -29.54 20.89
C ILE A 107 -3.60 -30.19 22.23
N TRP A 108 -3.60 -29.42 23.32
CA TRP A 108 -3.22 -29.88 24.66
C TRP A 108 -4.41 -30.35 25.51
N HIS A 109 -5.60 -30.48 24.93
CA HIS A 109 -6.83 -30.87 25.63
C HIS A 109 -7.19 -29.98 26.85
N ILE A 110 -6.82 -28.69 26.81
CA ILE A 110 -7.11 -27.71 27.86
C ILE A 110 -8.50 -27.09 27.60
N TRP A 111 -9.56 -27.82 27.94
CA TRP A 111 -10.93 -27.47 27.55
C TRP A 111 -11.42 -26.11 28.05
N TRP A 112 -11.08 -25.70 29.27
CA TRP A 112 -11.51 -24.40 29.80
C TRP A 112 -10.90 -23.24 28.99
N LEU A 113 -9.64 -23.37 28.59
CA LEU A 113 -8.93 -22.34 27.82
C LEU A 113 -9.45 -22.31 26.37
N ALA A 114 -9.83 -23.47 25.81
CA ALA A 114 -10.48 -23.54 24.50
C ALA A 114 -11.83 -22.80 24.52
N ILE A 115 -12.64 -23.00 25.56
CA ILE A 115 -13.92 -22.28 25.71
C ILE A 115 -13.68 -20.77 25.82
N VAL A 116 -12.71 -20.33 26.63
CA VAL A 116 -12.36 -18.91 26.78
C VAL A 116 -11.86 -18.32 25.46
N GLY A 117 -10.97 -19.01 24.74
CA GLY A 117 -10.45 -18.57 23.45
C GLY A 117 -11.55 -18.43 22.39
N PHE A 118 -12.45 -19.41 22.31
CA PHE A 118 -13.58 -19.38 21.40
C PHE A 118 -14.57 -18.25 21.74
N ALA A 119 -14.94 -18.13 23.02
CA ALA A 119 -15.82 -17.06 23.48
C ALA A 119 -15.21 -15.68 23.23
N GLY A 120 -13.93 -15.47 23.53
CA GLY A 120 -13.22 -14.21 23.30
C GLY A 120 -13.17 -13.81 21.82
N MET A 121 -12.95 -14.78 20.92
CA MET A 121 -13.04 -14.57 19.48
C MET A 121 -14.43 -14.11 19.04
N ILE A 122 -15.49 -14.83 19.44
CA ILE A 122 -16.88 -14.49 19.07
C ILE A 122 -17.27 -13.12 19.63
N MET A 123 -16.95 -12.84 20.90
CA MET A 123 -17.23 -11.55 21.52
C MET A 123 -16.53 -10.40 20.82
N THR A 124 -15.25 -10.55 20.47
CA THR A 124 -14.50 -9.51 19.74
C THR A 124 -15.11 -9.25 18.36
N TRP A 125 -15.52 -10.30 17.65
CA TRP A 125 -16.17 -10.16 16.34
C TRP A 125 -17.52 -9.44 16.45
N ILE A 126 -18.34 -9.81 17.43
CA ILE A 126 -19.64 -9.15 17.70
C ILE A 126 -19.41 -7.66 17.99
N VAL A 127 -18.53 -7.34 18.94
CA VAL A 127 -18.24 -5.94 19.31
C VAL A 127 -17.72 -5.14 18.11
N HIS A 128 -16.83 -5.73 17.29
CA HIS A 128 -16.32 -5.07 16.10
C HIS A 128 -17.41 -4.86 15.03
N SER A 129 -18.38 -5.76 14.91
CA SER A 129 -19.49 -5.65 13.96
C SER A 129 -20.42 -4.47 14.25
N PHE A 130 -20.46 -3.97 15.49
CA PHE A 130 -21.23 -2.78 15.87
C PHE A 130 -20.45 -1.47 15.68
N ASN A 131 -19.19 -1.53 15.23
CA ASN A 131 -18.42 -0.32 15.00
C ASN A 131 -18.80 0.31 13.65
N GLU A 132 -19.49 1.45 13.70
CA GLU A 132 -19.88 2.22 12.51
C GLU A 132 -18.82 3.25 12.08
N ASP A 133 -17.88 3.62 12.97
CA ASP A 133 -16.82 4.59 12.70
C ASP A 133 -15.60 3.92 12.03
N VAL A 134 -15.80 3.41 10.81
CA VAL A 134 -14.81 2.62 10.07
C VAL A 134 -14.01 3.43 9.07
N ASP A 135 -14.45 4.65 8.75
CA ASP A 135 -13.87 5.46 7.69
C ASP A 135 -13.66 6.92 8.10
N TYR A 136 -12.82 7.62 7.34
CA TYR A 136 -12.57 9.05 7.45
C TYR A 136 -12.41 9.65 6.05
N TYR A 137 -12.54 10.97 5.95
CA TYR A 137 -12.32 11.70 4.71
C TYR A 137 -10.96 12.39 4.73
N VAL A 138 -10.19 12.20 3.66
CA VAL A 138 -8.96 12.94 3.39
C VAL A 138 -9.36 14.28 2.77
N PRO A 139 -8.96 15.42 3.36
CA PRO A 139 -9.32 16.73 2.84
C PRO A 139 -8.59 17.03 1.53
N VAL A 140 -9.26 17.78 0.64
CA VAL A 140 -8.72 18.17 -0.68
C VAL A 140 -7.35 18.85 -0.58
N GLY A 141 -7.15 19.74 0.40
CA GLY A 141 -5.88 20.44 0.58
C GLY A 141 -4.70 19.51 0.93
N GLU A 142 -4.97 18.37 1.57
CA GLU A 142 -3.91 17.37 1.82
C GLU A 142 -3.57 16.59 0.55
N VAL A 143 -4.58 16.18 -0.21
CA VAL A 143 -4.40 15.52 -1.50
C VAL A 143 -3.61 16.43 -2.45
N GLU A 144 -4.02 17.69 -2.60
CA GLU A 144 -3.31 18.67 -3.43
C GLU A 144 -1.84 18.82 -3.05
N ARG A 145 -1.55 18.91 -1.75
CA ARG A 145 -0.17 19.04 -1.26
C ARG A 145 0.69 17.83 -1.62
N ILE A 146 0.13 16.62 -1.54
CA ILE A 146 0.85 15.37 -1.85
C ILE A 146 1.07 15.28 -3.36
N GLU A 147 0.03 15.50 -4.17
CA GLU A 147 0.11 15.45 -5.63
C GLU A 147 1.02 16.54 -6.20
N ASN A 148 0.93 17.78 -5.72
CA ASN A 148 1.80 18.87 -6.15
C ASN A 148 3.28 18.54 -5.92
N ARG A 149 3.61 17.97 -4.76
CA ARG A 149 4.99 17.53 -4.48
C ARG A 149 5.47 16.47 -5.48
N HIS A 150 4.59 15.55 -5.87
CA HIS A 150 4.93 14.55 -6.86
C HIS A 150 5.16 15.16 -8.25
N PHE A 151 4.31 16.09 -8.69
CA PHE A 151 4.51 16.82 -9.94
C PHE A 151 5.81 17.64 -9.93
N ASP A 152 6.15 18.28 -8.81
CA ASP A 152 7.43 18.99 -8.66
C ASP A 152 8.62 18.04 -8.85
N GLN A 153 8.57 16.83 -8.26
CA GLN A 153 9.61 15.80 -8.42
C GLN A 153 9.74 15.28 -9.85
N ILE A 154 8.61 15.08 -10.55
CA ILE A 154 8.60 14.69 -11.97
C ILE A 154 9.23 15.78 -12.83
N ASN A 155 8.91 17.05 -12.54
CA ASN A 155 9.48 18.21 -13.24
C ASN A 155 11.00 18.30 -13.01
N GLU A 156 11.47 18.11 -11.78
CA GLU A 156 12.90 18.06 -11.45
C GLU A 156 13.62 16.91 -12.16
N ALA A 157 12.96 15.75 -12.30
CA ALA A 157 13.51 14.59 -13.00
C ALA A 157 13.55 14.74 -14.53
N GLY A 158 12.96 15.80 -15.09
CA GLY A 158 13.05 16.12 -16.52
C GLY A 158 12.26 15.15 -17.42
N VAL A 159 11.16 14.58 -16.91
CA VAL A 159 10.29 13.71 -17.70
C VAL A 159 9.66 14.51 -18.85
N LYS A 160 9.76 13.99 -20.08
CA LYS A 160 9.16 14.64 -21.26
C LYS A 160 7.63 14.54 -21.17
N ASN A 161 6.93 15.61 -21.58
CA ASN A 161 5.46 15.71 -21.63
C ASN A 161 4.75 15.90 -20.27
N VAL A 162 5.35 16.65 -19.34
CA VAL A 162 4.59 17.24 -18.21
C VAL A 162 4.00 18.56 -18.70
N ASN A 163 2.67 18.67 -18.71
CA ASN A 163 1.93 19.88 -19.09
C ASN A 163 1.04 20.34 -17.95
#